data_AF-A0A8T4QYI2-F1
#
_entry.id   AF-A0A8T4QYI2-F1
#
_cell.length_a   1.000
_cell.length_b   1.000
_cell.length_c   1.000
_cell.angle_alpha   90.00
_cell.angle_beta   90.00
_cell.angle_gamma   90.00
#
_symmetry.space_group_name_H-M   'P 1'
#
loop_
_entity.id
_entity.type
_entity.pdbx_description
1 polymer ?
#
loop_
_entity_poly.entity_id
_entity_poly.type
_entity_poly.pdbx_seq_one_letter_code
_entity_poly.pdbx_strand_id
1 'polypeptide(L)'
;MNKPESLIRNFSWKFYVGIVLIIVSFTAGGIIKILLLLYLNNQMIWWALLVSYFLTWLILIWGLWWVGKEYADKINRYLSYRFYHESLRDGTRKVAVHARDQTNLFASKAKDRTKSMTLTAYDATKNIQNKAIARSFKIGEQVKSGWSKVRLRRRKP
;
A
#
# COMPACT_ATOMS: atom_id res chain seq x y z
N MET A 1 6.17 -6.69 17.27
CA MET A 1 5.00 -5.86 16.90
C MET A 1 4.87 -4.80 17.99
N ASN A 2 5.57 -3.67 17.83
CA ASN A 2 5.74 -2.68 18.89
C ASN A 2 4.51 -1.78 18.99
N LYS A 3 3.96 -1.70 20.19
CA LYS A 3 2.81 -0.87 20.56
C LYS A 3 3.01 0.60 20.16
N PRO A 4 2.01 1.28 19.61
CA PRO A 4 2.05 2.72 19.42
C PRO A 4 1.75 3.45 20.74
N GLU A 5 2.60 3.28 21.76
CA GLU A 5 2.43 3.92 23.08
C GLU A 5 3.04 5.35 23.16
N SER A 6 3.53 5.94 22.07
CA SER A 6 4.25 7.24 22.13
C SER A 6 3.53 8.42 21.47
N LEU A 7 2.22 8.34 21.22
CA LEU A 7 1.48 9.43 20.56
C LEU A 7 0.99 10.54 21.52
N ILE A 8 1.42 10.52 22.78
CA ILE A 8 1.27 11.68 23.69
C ILE A 8 2.65 12.32 23.82
N ARG A 9 3.14 12.93 22.73
CA ARG A 9 4.33 13.78 22.79
C ARG A 9 3.90 15.10 23.44
N ASN A 10 4.17 15.22 24.74
CA ASN A 10 3.98 16.44 25.53
C ASN A 10 4.49 17.66 24.74
N PHE A 11 3.75 18.77 24.81
CA PHE A 11 4.20 20.01 24.19
C PHE A 11 5.52 20.46 24.81
N SER A 12 6.40 21.05 23.99
CA SER A 12 7.65 21.64 24.46
C SER A 12 7.35 22.74 25.48
N TRP A 13 8.21 22.91 26.49
CA TRP A 13 8.13 24.04 27.43
C TRP A 13 7.96 25.39 26.71
N LYS A 14 8.61 25.56 25.54
CA LYS A 14 8.52 26.76 24.69
C LYS A 14 7.09 27.06 24.21
N PHE A 15 6.29 26.02 23.96
CA PHE A 15 4.90 26.16 23.55
C PHE A 15 4.04 26.72 24.69
N TYR A 16 4.22 26.20 25.91
CA TYR A 16 3.52 26.72 27.10
C TYR A 16 3.93 28.15 27.40
N VAL A 17 5.23 28.47 27.31
CA VAL A 17 5.72 29.87 27.44
C VAL A 17 5.07 30.77 26.39
N GLY A 18 4.97 30.32 25.15
CA GLY A 18 4.30 31.06 24.08
C GLY A 18 2.82 31.34 24.39
N ILE A 19 2.07 30.33 24.86
CA ILE A 19 0.67 30.49 25.27
C ILE A 19 0.55 31.49 26.43
N VAL A 20 1.38 31.35 27.45
CA VAL A 20 1.38 32.28 28.59
C VAL A 20 1.69 33.71 28.12
N LEU A 21 2.64 33.89 27.20
CA LEU A 21 2.92 35.19 26.59
C LEU A 21 1.69 35.79 25.90
N ILE A 22 0.95 34.98 25.13
CA ILE A 22 -0.26 35.42 24.42
C ILE A 22 -1.32 35.86 25.42
N ILE A 23 -1.57 35.06 26.46
CA ILE A 23 -2.56 35.36 27.50
C ILE A 23 -2.18 36.66 28.21
N VAL A 24 -0.95 36.77 28.71
CA VAL A 24 -0.45 37.96 29.41
C VAL A 24 -0.53 39.18 28.50
N SER A 25 -0.18 39.05 27.22
CA SER A 25 -0.27 40.14 26.26
C SER A 25 -1.69 40.62 26.03
N PHE A 26 -2.66 39.69 25.94
CA PHE A 26 -4.07 40.05 25.79
C PHE A 26 -4.59 40.76 27.04
N THR A 27 -4.27 40.23 28.23
CA THR A 27 -4.67 40.85 29.50
C THR A 27 -4.06 42.24 29.66
N ALA A 28 -2.75 42.38 29.40
CA ALA A 28 -2.05 43.66 29.44
C ALA A 28 -2.63 44.67 28.44
N GLY A 29 -2.86 44.25 27.19
CA GLY A 29 -3.48 45.10 26.18
C GLY A 29 -4.89 45.55 26.56
N GLY A 30 -5.68 44.68 27.20
CA GLY A 30 -6.99 45.01 27.75
C GLY A 30 -6.92 46.06 28.86
N ILE A 31 -6.02 45.89 29.82
CA ILE A 31 -5.80 46.86 30.92
C ILE A 31 -5.34 48.21 30.37
N ILE A 32 -4.40 48.22 29.43
CA ILE A 32 -3.90 49.47 28.82
C ILE A 32 -5.01 50.22 28.09
N LYS A 33 -5.92 49.52 27.40
CA LYS A 33 -7.09 50.17 26.78
C LYS A 33 -8.00 50.86 27.80
N ILE A 34 -8.26 50.21 28.94
CA ILE A 34 -9.08 50.81 30.02
C ILE A 34 -8.36 52.04 30.59
N LEU A 35 -7.05 51.96 30.82
CA LEU A 35 -6.26 53.08 31.30
C LEU A 35 -6.20 54.24 30.29
N LEU A 36 -6.11 53.94 28.99
CA LEU A 36 -6.16 54.96 27.93
C LEU A 36 -7.47 55.77 27.96
N LEU A 37 -8.59 55.11 28.23
CA LEU A 37 -9.90 55.76 28.39
C LEU A 37 -9.97 56.60 29.68
N LEU A 38 -9.35 56.15 30.77
CA LEU A 38 -9.39 56.86 32.06
C LEU A 38 -8.48 58.09 32.09
N TYR A 39 -7.33 58.05 31.41
CA TYR A 39 -6.31 59.11 31.47
C TYR A 39 -6.29 60.04 30.24
N LEU A 40 -7.43 60.21 29.56
CA LEU A 40 -7.57 61.07 28.37
C LEU A 40 -7.08 62.52 28.60
N ASN A 41 -7.21 63.06 29.82
CA ASN A 41 -6.84 64.44 30.12
C ASN A 41 -5.33 64.65 30.32
N ASN A 42 -4.52 63.61 30.52
CA ASN A 42 -3.08 63.76 30.73
C ASN A 42 -2.30 63.28 29.50
N GLN A 43 -1.88 64.25 28.68
CA GLN A 43 -1.24 63.99 27.39
C GLN A 43 0.06 63.18 27.50
N MET A 44 0.86 63.37 28.55
CA MET A 44 2.11 62.62 28.72
C MET A 44 1.86 61.15 29.05
N ILE A 45 0.93 60.88 29.96
CA ILE A 45 0.53 59.51 30.34
C ILE A 45 -0.12 58.81 29.15
N TRP A 46 -0.93 59.54 28.37
CA TRP A 46 -1.60 59.01 27.19
C TRP A 46 -0.61 58.47 26.15
N TRP A 47 0.45 59.23 25.82
CA TRP A 47 1.49 58.77 24.90
C TRP A 47 2.26 57.56 25.44
N ALA A 48 2.59 57.54 26.74
CA ALA A 48 3.27 56.41 27.36
C ALA A 48 2.42 55.11 27.28
N LEU A 49 1.10 55.22 27.52
CA LEU A 49 0.17 54.10 27.40
C LEU A 49 0.01 53.66 25.94
N LEU A 50 -0.01 54.60 24.98
CA LEU A 50 -0.09 54.28 23.55
C LEU A 50 1.12 53.47 23.09
N VAL A 51 2.34 53.89 23.46
CA VAL A 51 3.58 53.15 23.15
C VAL A 51 3.57 51.77 23.81
N SER A 52 3.17 51.69 25.07
CA SER A 52 3.05 50.41 25.79
C SER A 52 2.03 49.48 25.13
N TYR A 53 0.94 50.02 24.61
CA TYR A 53 -0.05 49.27 23.84
C TYR A 53 0.55 48.68 22.57
N PHE A 54 1.29 49.46 21.77
CA PHE A 54 2.01 48.93 20.61
C PHE A 54 3.02 47.84 20.98
N LEU A 55 3.70 47.98 22.12
CA LEU A 55 4.64 46.98 22.60
C LEU A 55 3.96 45.64 22.92
N THR A 56 2.75 45.68 23.51
CA THR A 56 1.98 44.44 23.73
C THR A 56 1.66 43.72 22.42
N TRP A 57 1.39 44.43 21.32
CA TRP A 57 1.18 43.79 20.02
C TRP A 57 2.40 43.06 19.49
N LEU A 58 3.61 43.61 19.67
CA LEU A 58 4.84 42.94 19.26
C LEU A 58 5.06 41.63 20.05
N ILE A 59 4.81 41.66 21.36
CA ILE A 59 4.88 40.49 22.23
C ILE A 59 3.87 39.42 21.77
N LEU A 60 2.65 39.83 21.40
CA LEU A 60 1.62 38.93 20.89
C LEU A 60 2.03 38.24 19.59
N ILE A 61 2.57 38.99 18.63
CA ILE A 61 3.07 38.44 17.35
C ILE A 61 4.17 37.41 17.61
N TRP A 62 5.10 37.71 18.53
CA TRP A 62 6.14 36.78 18.92
C TRP A 62 5.61 35.50 19.59
N GLY A 63 4.65 35.65 20.52
CA GLY A 63 3.99 34.52 21.14
C GLY A 63 3.30 33.62 20.11
N LEU A 64 2.53 34.22 19.18
CA LEU A 64 1.88 33.50 18.09
C LEU A 64 2.88 32.78 17.19
N TRP A 65 4.00 33.41 16.86
CA TRP A 65 5.03 32.82 16.00
C TRP A 65 5.62 31.55 16.61
N TRP A 66 5.95 31.57 17.91
CA TRP A 66 6.47 30.40 18.61
C TRP A 66 5.46 29.26 18.70
N VAL A 67 4.23 29.57 19.11
CA VAL A 67 3.13 28.58 19.22
C VAL A 67 2.80 28.01 17.84
N GLY A 68 2.69 28.87 16.83
CA GLY A 68 2.39 28.50 15.46
C GLY A 68 3.44 27.59 14.84
N LYS A 69 4.73 27.86 15.08
CA LYS A 69 5.82 27.00 14.58
C LYS A 69 5.76 25.58 15.15
N GLU A 70 5.56 25.45 16.46
CA GLU A 70 5.44 24.14 17.12
C GLU A 70 4.17 23.40 16.67
N TYR A 71 3.07 24.12 16.50
CA TYR A 71 1.81 23.55 16.01
C TYR A 71 1.92 23.07 14.55
N ALA A 72 2.52 23.88 13.68
CA ALA A 72 2.74 23.56 12.28
C ALA A 72 3.67 22.34 12.11
N ASP A 73 4.74 22.24 12.90
CA ASP A 73 5.65 21.07 12.84
C ASP A 73 4.92 19.78 13.25
N LYS A 74 4.09 19.83 14.31
CA LYS A 74 3.27 18.66 14.71
C LYS A 74 2.26 18.27 13.63
N ILE A 75 1.55 19.24 13.04
CA ILE A 75 0.60 18.97 11.95
C ILE A 75 1.32 18.36 10.75
N ASN A 76 2.46 18.93 10.35
CA ASN A 76 3.18 18.46 9.18
C ASN A 76 3.69 17.03 9.38
N ARG A 77 4.13 16.66 10.59
CA ARG A 77 4.49 15.27 10.91
C ARG A 77 3.28 14.34 10.87
N TYR A 78 2.14 14.76 11.40
CA TYR A 78 0.92 13.96 11.37
C TYR A 78 0.43 13.70 9.94
N LEU A 79 0.42 14.75 9.11
CA LEU A 79 0.08 14.66 7.69
C LEU A 79 1.07 13.77 6.95
N SER A 80 2.37 14.03 7.10
CA SER A 80 3.42 13.23 6.46
C SER A 80 3.33 11.75 6.85
N TYR A 81 3.04 11.45 8.12
CA TYR A 81 2.86 10.07 8.58
C TYR A 81 1.63 9.39 7.96
N ARG A 82 0.52 10.12 7.85
CA ARG A 82 -0.70 9.63 7.19
C ARG A 82 -0.44 9.32 5.71
N PHE A 83 0.17 10.25 4.98
CA PHE A 83 0.50 10.07 3.56
C PHE A 83 1.52 8.95 3.34
N TYR A 84 2.48 8.78 4.25
CA TYR A 84 3.46 7.70 4.19
C TYR A 84 2.80 6.32 4.26
N HIS A 85 1.86 6.11 5.20
CA HIS A 85 1.13 4.83 5.28
C HIS A 85 0.20 4.59 4.09
N GLU A 86 -0.42 5.64 3.57
CA GLU A 86 -1.33 5.54 2.42
C GLU A 86 -0.57 5.11 1.16
N SER A 87 0.59 5.72 0.89
CA SER A 87 1.46 5.33 -0.23
C SER A 87 2.02 3.90 -0.12
N LEU A 88 2.41 3.47 1.10
CA LEU A 88 2.89 2.11 1.33
C LEU A 88 1.79 1.07 1.15
N ARG A 89 0.58 1.36 1.63
CA ARG A 89 -0.59 0.48 1.46
C ARG A 89 -0.94 0.32 -0.01
N ASP A 90 -0.93 1.39 -0.78
CA ASP A 90 -1.22 1.36 -2.22
C ASP A 90 -0.14 0.63 -3.02
N GLY A 91 1.14 0.84 -2.68
CA GLY A 91 2.25 0.10 -3.27
C GLY A 91 2.13 -1.40 -2.99
N THR A 92 1.85 -1.77 -1.75
CA THR A 92 1.70 -3.18 -1.33
C THR A 92 0.49 -3.83 -2.02
N ARG A 93 -0.64 -3.10 -2.14
CA ARG A 93 -1.83 -3.60 -2.84
C ARG A 93 -1.55 -3.85 -4.31
N LYS A 94 -0.84 -2.96 -5.00
CA LYS A 94 -0.48 -3.15 -6.42
C LYS A 94 0.42 -4.36 -6.61
N VAL A 95 1.44 -4.53 -5.76
CA VAL A 95 2.33 -5.70 -5.81
C VAL A 95 1.58 -7.00 -5.53
N ALA A 96 0.69 -7.01 -4.53
CA ALA A 96 -0.12 -8.18 -4.20
C ALA A 96 -1.07 -8.59 -5.33
N VAL A 97 -1.71 -7.62 -5.99
CA VAL A 97 -2.55 -7.88 -7.17
C VAL A 97 -1.70 -8.44 -8.32
N HIS A 98 -0.55 -7.84 -8.61
CA HIS A 98 0.32 -8.32 -9.69
C HIS A 98 0.86 -9.74 -9.43
N ALA A 99 1.22 -10.05 -8.18
CA ALA A 99 1.65 -11.39 -7.78
C ALA A 99 0.51 -12.41 -7.94
N ARG A 100 -0.72 -12.05 -7.58
CA ARG A 100 -1.90 -12.90 -7.77
C ARG A 100 -2.19 -13.15 -9.25
N ASP A 101 -2.10 -12.12 -10.08
CA ASP A 101 -2.32 -12.23 -11.52
C ASP A 101 -1.28 -13.13 -12.18
N GLN A 102 0.00 -12.97 -11.83
CA GLN A 102 1.06 -13.87 -12.33
C GLN A 102 0.82 -15.31 -11.87
N THR A 103 0.44 -15.52 -10.61
CA THR A 103 0.16 -16.87 -10.08
C THR A 103 -1.00 -17.53 -10.84
N ASN A 104 -2.07 -16.78 -11.12
CA ASN A 104 -3.19 -17.28 -11.92
C ASN A 104 -2.76 -17.64 -13.36
N LEU A 105 -1.87 -16.85 -13.95
CA LEU A 105 -1.32 -17.08 -15.29
C LEU A 105 -0.40 -18.31 -15.34
N PHE A 106 0.38 -18.55 -14.29
CA PHE A 106 1.17 -19.77 -14.17
C PHE A 106 0.27 -20.99 -13.94
N ALA A 107 -0.77 -20.86 -13.11
CA ALA A 107 -1.73 -21.94 -12.87
C ALA A 107 -2.50 -22.33 -14.14
N SER A 108 -2.94 -21.36 -14.95
CA SER A 108 -3.59 -21.64 -16.23
C SER A 108 -2.64 -22.31 -17.22
N LYS A 109 -1.42 -21.79 -17.39
CA LYS A 109 -0.39 -22.42 -18.23
C LYS A 109 -0.05 -23.85 -17.79
N ALA A 110 0.04 -24.09 -16.49
CA ALA A 110 0.29 -25.42 -15.95
C ALA A 110 -0.87 -26.37 -16.29
N LYS A 111 -2.12 -25.93 -16.10
CA LYS A 111 -3.31 -26.71 -16.44
C LYS A 111 -3.37 -27.05 -17.93
N ASP A 112 -3.05 -26.09 -18.80
CA ASP A 112 -3.04 -26.28 -20.25
C ASP A 112 -1.95 -27.28 -20.68
N ARG A 113 -0.75 -27.21 -20.07
CA ARG A 113 0.31 -28.19 -20.31
C ARG A 113 -0.06 -29.58 -19.84
N THR A 114 -0.68 -29.71 -18.68
CA THR A 114 -1.15 -31.02 -18.19
C THR A 114 -2.19 -31.60 -19.15
N LYS A 115 -3.13 -30.78 -19.62
CA LYS A 115 -4.15 -31.20 -20.58
C LYS A 115 -3.52 -31.65 -21.91
N SER A 116 -2.59 -30.88 -22.47
CA SER A 116 -1.93 -31.28 -23.72
C SER A 116 -1.10 -32.56 -23.55
N MET A 117 -0.38 -32.72 -22.44
CA MET A 117 0.35 -33.95 -22.13
C MET A 117 -0.57 -35.17 -22.03
N THR A 118 -1.73 -35.04 -21.37
CA THR A 118 -2.71 -36.14 -21.28
C THR A 118 -3.27 -36.53 -22.64
N LEU A 119 -3.55 -35.56 -23.51
CA LEU A 119 -4.02 -35.81 -24.87
C LEU A 119 -2.93 -36.49 -25.70
N THR A 120 -1.69 -36.01 -25.65
CA THR A 120 -0.57 -36.64 -26.37
C THR A 120 -0.32 -38.07 -25.88
N ALA A 121 -0.41 -38.33 -24.57
CA ALA A 121 -0.28 -39.67 -24.01
C ALA A 121 -1.43 -40.60 -24.47
N TYR A 122 -2.66 -40.08 -24.54
CA TYR A 122 -3.81 -40.81 -25.05
C TYR A 122 -3.65 -41.15 -26.54
N ASP A 123 -3.24 -40.18 -27.37
CA ASP A 123 -3.02 -40.41 -28.80
C ASP A 123 -1.87 -41.41 -29.04
N ALA A 124 -0.81 -41.34 -28.24
CA ALA A 124 0.29 -42.29 -28.30
C ALA A 124 -0.17 -43.72 -27.96
N THR A 125 -0.95 -43.89 -26.88
CA THR A 125 -1.46 -45.21 -26.48
C THR A 125 -2.44 -45.78 -27.52
N LYS A 126 -3.33 -44.95 -28.07
CA LYS A 126 -4.23 -45.34 -29.17
C LYS A 126 -3.46 -45.77 -30.43
N ASN A 127 -2.40 -45.06 -30.79
CA ASN A 127 -1.56 -45.42 -31.94
C ASN A 127 -0.83 -46.76 -31.71
N ILE A 128 -0.32 -47.00 -30.50
CA ILE A 128 0.28 -48.29 -30.13
C ILE A 128 -0.73 -49.44 -30.24
N GLN A 129 -1.96 -49.25 -29.74
CA GLN A 129 -3.03 -50.25 -29.86
C GLN A 129 -3.36 -50.55 -31.32
N ASN A 130 -3.58 -49.51 -32.14
CA ASN A 130 -3.86 -49.67 -33.57
C ASN A 130 -2.72 -50.41 -34.29
N LYS A 131 -1.47 -50.10 -33.96
CA LYS A 131 -0.29 -50.78 -34.52
C LYS A 131 -0.20 -52.24 -34.09
N ALA A 132 -0.57 -52.57 -32.85
CA ALA A 132 -0.64 -53.94 -32.36
C ALA A 132 -1.73 -54.76 -33.07
N ILE A 133 -2.91 -54.17 -33.26
CA ILE A 133 -4.03 -54.79 -34.01
C ILE A 133 -3.64 -55.03 -35.48
N ALA A 134 -3.01 -54.05 -36.14
CA ALA A 134 -2.54 -54.22 -37.52
C ALA A 134 -1.49 -55.35 -37.63
N ARG A 135 -0.61 -55.49 -36.64
CA ARG A 135 0.37 -56.59 -36.58
C ARG A 135 -0.30 -57.94 -36.37
N SER A 136 -1.26 -58.06 -35.45
CA SER A 136 -1.96 -59.33 -35.21
C SER A 136 -2.77 -59.77 -36.43
N PHE A 137 -3.40 -58.84 -37.14
CA PHE A 137 -4.09 -59.12 -38.41
C PHE A 137 -3.12 -59.65 -39.47
N LYS A 138 -1.97 -58.98 -39.65
CA LYS A 138 -0.92 -59.41 -40.60
C LYS A 138 -0.35 -60.79 -40.27
N ILE A 139 -0.14 -61.09 -38.99
CA ILE A 139 0.29 -62.42 -38.52
C ILE A 139 -0.80 -63.46 -38.84
N GLY A 140 -2.07 -63.14 -38.61
CA GLY A 140 -3.21 -64.01 -38.94
C GLY A 140 -3.29 -64.36 -40.43
N GLU A 141 -3.07 -63.38 -41.32
CA GLU A 141 -3.00 -63.62 -42.76
C GLU A 141 -1.82 -64.52 -43.15
N GLN A 142 -0.63 -64.26 -42.59
CA GLN A 142 0.56 -65.08 -42.85
C GLN A 142 0.33 -66.54 -42.40
N VAL A 143 -0.23 -66.73 -41.21
CA VAL A 143 -0.57 -68.06 -40.69
C VAL A 143 -1.59 -68.75 -41.60
N LYS A 144 -2.69 -68.08 -41.98
CA LYS A 144 -3.69 -68.65 -42.92
C LYS A 144 -3.07 -69.07 -44.26
N SER A 145 -2.21 -68.24 -44.83
CA SER A 145 -1.51 -68.57 -46.10
C SER A 145 -0.55 -69.76 -45.94
N GLY A 146 0.14 -69.86 -44.81
CA GLY A 146 0.98 -71.00 -44.44
C GLY A 146 0.18 -72.30 -44.31
N TRP A 147 -0.93 -72.28 -43.57
CA TRP A 147 -1.82 -73.44 -43.45
C TRP A 147 -2.46 -73.84 -44.78
N SER A 148 -2.81 -72.89 -45.64
CA SER A 148 -3.30 -73.17 -47.00
C SER A 148 -2.24 -73.92 -47.83
N LYS A 149 -0.97 -73.46 -47.79
CA LYS A 149 0.15 -74.16 -48.45
C LYS A 149 0.39 -75.57 -47.89
N VAL A 150 0.31 -75.74 -46.56
CA VAL A 150 0.47 -77.07 -45.93
C VAL A 150 -0.69 -78.00 -46.30
N ARG A 151 -1.92 -77.49 -46.34
CA ARG A 151 -3.11 -78.27 -46.73
C ARG A 151 -3.08 -78.69 -48.20
N LEU A 152 -2.55 -77.84 -49.09
CA LEU A 152 -2.33 -78.18 -50.50
C LEU A 152 -1.23 -79.23 -50.69
N ARG A 153 -0.19 -79.25 -49.84
CA ARG A 153 0.84 -80.30 -49.87
C ARG A 153 0.34 -81.66 -49.38
N ARG A 154 -0.60 -81.72 -48.43
CA ARG A 154 -1.20 -82.98 -47.95
C ARG A 154 -2.24 -83.60 -48.89
N ARG A 155 -2.63 -82.93 -49.98
CA ARG A 155 -3.60 -83.42 -50.98
C ARG A 155 -2.97 -83.95 -52.27
N LYS A 156 -1.63 -83.99 -52.35
CA LYS A 156 -0.95 -84.68 -53.45
C LYS A 156 -0.67 -86.12 -53.02
N PRO A 157 -1.30 -87.13 -53.65
CA PRO A 157 -0.88 -88.53 -53.52
C PRO A 157 0.50 -88.75 -54.13
#